data_AF-A0A961SUS4-F1
#
_entry.id   AF-A0A961SUS4-F1
#
_cell.length_a   1.000
_cell.length_b   1.000
_cell.length_c   1.000
_cell.angle_alpha   90.00
_cell.angle_beta   90.00
_cell.angle_gamma   90.00
#
_symmetry.space_group_name_H-M   'P 1'
#
loop_
_entity.id
_entity.type
_entity.pdbx_description
1 polymer ?
#
loop_
_entity_poly.entity_id
_entity_poly.type
_entity_poly.pdbx_seq_one_letter_code
_entity_poly.pdbx_strand_id
1 'polypeptide(L)'
;MITRRTFLLGSLAPLALRAWPALAQDSCGAGHEIVALADYVLENRSKLPKLQSRRSGAISAYLKIHYQDLPDDRVTALLEPLQAARVDRASELHLTWRIRQDGFAQAIEGAPDRESEFFNAPTTLSPMRAAVLSGEIEPLLDRIAALPAESDRDRLEMAAVQALVDLDDESRATLAGAALDRKLLTLAGGLLATSADPTAWTAFLLTLADPAKAEALAARLYWMPALHGNPPLPRPPASDAQGEITRSLLHQTTIAAAHTPERDYLMSYLNDSGDFAGTSAAATMINDLTRDGATIDMETAWLVVHEAIREGSEAKEAIDRQLQAIQLSGTRFGGASVRDAIDTMLAVEAFKPAVAGQGAAPEMVEGASKEFVVQLPAWRDAVETLGKGGDLAPFRSSGQKLSIMANLLFASGRFAELAAFLTRTVPNSDSIRLAEIHAEALDRRCGGHLAFPGEAVTMPGNPLFRFDPA
;
A
#
# COMPACT_ATOMS: atom_id res chain seq x y z
N MET A 1 -34.32 18.22 -26.61
CA MET A 1 -35.42 17.23 -26.66
C MET A 1 -34.82 15.91 -27.09
N ILE A 2 -34.78 14.92 -26.19
CA ILE A 2 -35.05 13.50 -26.46
C ILE A 2 -35.33 12.89 -25.07
N THR A 3 -36.38 12.11 -25.06
CA THR A 3 -37.30 11.87 -23.95
C THR A 3 -36.92 10.64 -23.14
N ARG A 4 -37.05 10.76 -21.82
CA ARG A 4 -37.12 9.65 -20.86
C ARG A 4 -38.13 8.59 -21.32
N ARG A 5 -37.76 7.32 -21.20
CA ARG A 5 -38.71 6.24 -20.95
C ARG A 5 -38.23 5.39 -19.80
N THR A 6 -39.00 5.48 -18.73
CA THR A 6 -39.00 4.66 -17.53
C THR A 6 -39.51 3.26 -17.89
N PHE A 7 -38.85 2.22 -17.37
CA PHE A 7 -39.48 0.92 -17.12
C PHE A 7 -39.06 0.47 -15.72
N LEU A 8 -40.07 0.26 -14.87
CA LEU A 8 -39.99 -0.39 -13.56
C LEU A 8 -40.51 -1.82 -13.75
N LEU A 9 -39.78 -2.82 -13.25
CA LEU A 9 -40.33 -4.00 -12.57
C LEU A 9 -39.21 -4.89 -12.01
N GLY A 10 -39.16 -4.90 -10.67
CA GLY A 10 -38.75 -5.94 -9.73
C GLY A 10 -37.95 -7.17 -10.18
N SER A 11 -36.74 -7.26 -9.61
CA SER A 11 -36.13 -8.50 -9.13
C SER A 11 -34.97 -8.13 -8.20
N LEU A 12 -34.97 -8.65 -6.96
CA LEU A 12 -33.85 -8.56 -6.02
C LEU A 12 -32.60 -9.15 -6.68
N ALA A 13 -31.64 -8.30 -7.04
CA ALA A 13 -30.32 -8.69 -7.51
C ALA A 13 -29.33 -8.53 -6.35
N PRO A 14 -28.37 -9.44 -6.17
CA PRO A 14 -27.25 -9.17 -5.28
C PRO A 14 -26.52 -7.96 -5.86
N LEU A 15 -26.32 -6.92 -5.03
CA LEU A 15 -25.46 -5.80 -5.34
C LEU A 15 -24.05 -6.37 -5.57
N ALA A 16 -23.67 -6.53 -6.83
CA ALA A 16 -22.27 -6.76 -7.19
C ALA A 16 -21.54 -5.46 -6.85
N LEU A 17 -20.91 -5.43 -5.68
CA LEU A 17 -20.03 -4.35 -5.24
C LEU A 17 -18.97 -4.20 -6.33
N ARG A 18 -19.04 -3.11 -7.10
CA ARG A 18 -18.05 -2.82 -8.12
C ARG A 18 -16.88 -2.13 -7.44
N ALA A 19 -16.06 -2.93 -6.76
CA ALA A 19 -14.70 -2.49 -6.48
C ALA A 19 -14.12 -1.94 -7.78
N TRP A 20 -13.47 -0.76 -7.72
CA TRP A 20 -12.73 -0.32 -8.88
C TRP A 20 -11.83 -1.46 -9.30
N PRO A 21 -11.83 -1.87 -10.59
CA PRO A 21 -10.85 -2.84 -11.04
C PRO A 21 -9.52 -2.26 -10.59
N ALA A 22 -8.73 -3.05 -9.84
CA ALA A 22 -7.32 -2.77 -9.66
C ALA A 22 -6.85 -2.31 -11.03
N LEU A 23 -6.51 -1.02 -11.16
CA LEU A 23 -6.34 -0.38 -12.47
C LEU A 23 -5.37 -1.28 -13.21
N ALA A 24 -5.92 -2.08 -14.12
CA ALA A 24 -5.20 -3.15 -14.75
C ALA A 24 -4.25 -2.42 -15.68
N GLN A 25 -3.06 -2.10 -15.19
CA GLN A 25 -1.94 -1.87 -16.08
C GLN A 25 -1.92 -3.14 -16.93
N ASP A 26 -2.10 -2.98 -18.25
CA ASP A 26 -2.11 -4.11 -19.18
C ASP A 26 -1.04 -5.10 -18.74
N SER A 27 -1.45 -6.33 -18.35
CA SER A 27 -0.59 -7.22 -17.58
C SER A 27 0.77 -7.28 -18.27
N CYS A 28 1.82 -6.80 -17.60
CA CYS A 28 3.11 -6.58 -18.24
C CYS A 28 3.82 -7.89 -18.70
N GLY A 29 3.13 -9.04 -18.59
CA GLY A 29 3.62 -10.37 -18.92
C GLY A 29 4.42 -11.05 -17.80
N ALA A 30 4.71 -10.37 -16.69
CA ALA A 30 5.63 -10.86 -15.64
C ALA A 30 5.03 -11.87 -14.65
N GLY A 31 3.85 -12.43 -14.92
CA GLY A 31 3.19 -13.37 -14.01
C GLY A 31 4.04 -14.61 -13.70
N HIS A 32 4.78 -15.11 -14.68
CA HIS A 32 5.71 -16.22 -14.49
C HIS A 32 6.86 -15.86 -13.54
N GLU A 33 7.44 -14.67 -13.70
CA GLU A 33 8.53 -14.16 -12.86
C GLU A 33 8.08 -13.92 -11.41
N ILE A 34 6.88 -13.35 -11.23
CA ILE A 34 6.27 -13.16 -9.91
C ILE A 34 6.14 -14.50 -9.19
N VAL A 35 5.58 -15.50 -9.86
CA VAL A 35 5.43 -16.86 -9.32
C VAL A 35 6.79 -17.49 -9.01
N ALA A 36 7.79 -17.35 -9.89
CA ALA A 36 9.11 -17.93 -9.68
C ALA A 36 9.81 -17.35 -8.43
N LEU A 37 9.67 -16.03 -8.21
CA LEU A 37 10.19 -15.37 -7.01
C LEU A 37 9.43 -15.80 -5.75
N ALA A 38 8.10 -15.88 -5.83
CA ALA A 38 7.25 -16.35 -4.74
C ALA A 38 7.59 -17.81 -4.34
N ASP A 39 7.79 -18.69 -5.31
CA ASP A 39 8.19 -20.08 -5.08
C ASP A 39 9.55 -20.17 -4.39
N TYR A 40 10.53 -19.37 -4.83
CA TYR A 40 11.82 -19.30 -4.16
C TYR A 40 11.69 -18.92 -2.67
N VAL A 41 10.86 -17.93 -2.34
CA VAL A 41 10.62 -17.54 -0.93
C VAL A 41 9.98 -18.68 -0.15
N LEU A 42 8.90 -19.25 -0.68
CA LEU A 42 8.13 -20.30 -0.02
C LEU A 42 8.98 -21.56 0.23
N GLU A 43 9.81 -21.96 -0.74
CA GLU A 43 10.67 -23.14 -0.63
C GLU A 43 11.86 -22.95 0.31
N ASN A 44 12.35 -21.71 0.47
CA ASN A 44 13.63 -21.46 1.13
C ASN A 44 13.54 -20.75 2.49
N ARG A 45 12.42 -20.09 2.82
CA ARG A 45 12.27 -19.35 4.10
C ARG A 45 12.58 -20.21 5.34
N SER A 46 12.23 -21.50 5.32
CA SER A 46 12.41 -22.42 6.44
C SER A 46 13.88 -22.77 6.71
N LYS A 47 14.78 -22.44 5.76
CA LYS A 47 16.23 -22.59 5.91
C LYS A 47 16.86 -21.46 6.73
N LEU A 48 16.12 -20.39 6.98
CA LEU A 48 16.56 -19.26 7.80
C LEU A 48 16.39 -19.54 9.30
N PRO A 49 17.10 -18.81 10.17
CA PRO A 49 16.80 -18.78 11.60
C PRO A 49 15.33 -18.45 11.86
N LYS A 50 14.75 -19.08 12.89
CA LYS A 50 13.30 -19.06 13.18
C LYS A 50 12.65 -17.66 13.19
N LEU A 51 13.35 -16.63 13.68
CA LEU A 51 12.79 -15.27 13.68
C LEU A 51 12.78 -14.63 12.30
N GLN A 52 13.79 -14.93 11.47
CA GLN A 52 13.88 -14.42 10.10
C GLN A 52 12.90 -15.17 9.18
N SER A 53 12.75 -16.49 9.38
CA SER A 53 11.83 -17.32 8.58
C SER A 53 10.36 -16.93 8.71
N ARG A 54 10.01 -16.18 9.78
CA ARG A 54 8.64 -15.70 10.02
C ARG A 54 8.29 -14.45 9.24
N ARG A 55 9.28 -13.66 8.84
CA ARG A 55 9.05 -12.35 8.20
C ARG A 55 8.61 -12.44 6.74
N SER A 56 8.71 -13.63 6.14
CA SER A 56 8.52 -13.83 4.71
C SER A 56 7.62 -15.02 4.42
N GLY A 57 6.81 -14.90 3.37
CA GLY A 57 6.03 -15.99 2.80
C GLY A 57 4.54 -15.71 2.66
N ALA A 58 3.95 -14.80 3.45
CA ALA A 58 2.52 -14.48 3.31
C ALA A 58 2.24 -13.77 1.98
N ILE A 59 3.04 -12.76 1.63
CA ILE A 59 2.93 -12.05 0.34
C ILE A 59 3.19 -13.02 -0.81
N SER A 60 4.26 -13.82 -0.71
CA SER A 60 4.57 -14.83 -1.73
C SER A 60 3.45 -15.86 -1.91
N ALA A 61 2.81 -16.31 -0.83
CA ALA A 61 1.68 -17.22 -0.90
C ALA A 61 0.48 -16.59 -1.58
N TYR A 62 0.12 -15.35 -1.21
CA TYR A 62 -0.96 -14.60 -1.85
C TYR A 62 -0.73 -14.48 -3.37
N LEU A 63 0.44 -14.01 -3.77
CA LEU A 63 0.78 -13.86 -5.19
C LEU A 63 0.70 -15.19 -5.94
N LYS A 64 1.19 -16.28 -5.34
CA LYS A 64 1.08 -17.61 -5.94
C LYS A 64 -0.38 -18.05 -6.10
N ILE A 65 -1.23 -17.82 -5.10
CA ILE A 65 -2.66 -18.16 -5.16
C ILE A 65 -3.33 -17.40 -6.32
N HIS A 66 -3.09 -16.10 -6.43
CA HIS A 66 -3.68 -15.25 -7.47
C HIS A 66 -3.17 -15.57 -8.87
N TYR A 67 -1.86 -15.59 -9.08
CA TYR A 67 -1.28 -15.73 -10.42
C TYR A 67 -1.36 -17.16 -10.99
N GLN A 68 -1.58 -18.18 -10.15
CA GLN A 68 -1.76 -19.56 -10.61
C GLN A 68 -3.21 -20.06 -10.55
N ASP A 69 -4.15 -19.26 -10.04
CA ASP A 69 -5.54 -19.67 -9.81
C ASP A 69 -5.62 -21.04 -9.11
N LEU A 70 -4.97 -21.14 -7.95
CA LEU A 70 -4.81 -22.41 -7.25
C LEU A 70 -6.17 -22.93 -6.75
N PRO A 71 -6.46 -24.24 -6.89
CA PRO A 71 -7.66 -24.84 -6.30
C PRO A 71 -7.58 -24.88 -4.77
N ASP A 72 -8.73 -24.94 -4.11
CA ASP A 72 -8.87 -24.73 -2.66
C ASP A 72 -8.04 -25.67 -1.78
N ASP A 73 -7.90 -26.93 -2.20
CA ASP A 73 -7.07 -27.93 -1.52
C ASP A 73 -5.59 -27.53 -1.55
N ARG A 74 -5.13 -26.98 -2.68
CA ARG A 74 -3.76 -26.48 -2.86
C ARG A 74 -3.52 -25.18 -2.12
N VAL A 75 -4.52 -24.30 -2.04
CA VAL A 75 -4.43 -23.10 -1.21
C VAL A 75 -4.33 -23.47 0.27
N THR A 76 -5.16 -24.40 0.73
CA THR A 76 -5.12 -24.88 2.12
C THR A 76 -3.76 -25.49 2.45
N ALA A 77 -3.25 -26.39 1.60
CA ALA A 77 -1.93 -27.01 1.77
C ALA A 77 -0.77 -26.00 1.74
N LEU A 78 -0.95 -24.85 1.08
CA LEU A 78 0.02 -23.76 1.06
C LEU A 78 -0.01 -22.92 2.35
N LEU A 79 -1.20 -22.61 2.87
CA LEU A 79 -1.39 -21.67 3.99
C LEU A 79 -1.19 -22.31 5.37
N GLU A 80 -1.60 -23.57 5.56
CA GLU A 80 -1.48 -24.26 6.86
C GLU A 80 -0.03 -24.32 7.39
N PRO A 81 1.00 -24.66 6.58
CA PRO A 81 2.38 -24.66 7.06
C PRO A 81 2.90 -23.26 7.43
N LEU A 82 2.37 -22.20 6.80
CA LEU A 82 2.75 -20.81 7.12
C LEU A 82 2.19 -20.40 8.49
N GLN A 83 0.93 -20.72 8.76
CA GLN A 83 0.31 -20.48 10.06
C GLN A 83 0.97 -21.28 11.18
N ALA A 84 1.24 -22.58 10.95
CA ALA A 84 1.91 -23.43 11.92
C ALA A 84 3.32 -22.90 12.28
N ALA A 85 4.04 -22.34 11.30
CA ALA A 85 5.33 -21.68 11.51
C ALA A 85 5.22 -20.30 12.19
N ARG A 86 4.01 -19.75 12.31
CA ARG A 86 3.69 -18.38 12.73
C ARG A 86 4.39 -17.35 11.86
N VAL A 87 4.30 -17.52 10.54
CA VAL A 87 4.72 -16.51 9.57
C VAL A 87 3.84 -15.27 9.76
N ASP A 88 4.47 -14.11 9.77
CA ASP A 88 3.83 -12.81 9.93
C ASP A 88 2.73 -12.68 8.86
N ARG A 89 1.53 -12.27 9.30
CA ARG A 89 0.32 -12.11 8.46
C ARG A 89 -0.19 -13.38 7.77
N ALA A 90 0.37 -14.56 8.01
CA ALA A 90 -0.14 -15.81 7.43
C ALA A 90 -1.54 -16.15 7.95
N SER A 91 -1.83 -15.85 9.22
CA SER A 91 -3.15 -16.05 9.79
C SER A 91 -4.18 -15.08 9.18
N GLU A 92 -3.82 -13.81 8.99
CA GLU A 92 -4.64 -12.82 8.29
C GLU A 92 -4.97 -13.28 6.87
N LEU A 93 -3.97 -13.73 6.10
CA LEU A 93 -4.16 -14.24 4.74
C LEU A 93 -5.10 -15.45 4.72
N HIS A 94 -4.91 -16.40 5.63
CA HIS A 94 -5.77 -17.59 5.70
C HIS A 94 -7.20 -17.25 6.08
N LEU A 95 -7.39 -16.35 7.04
CA LEU A 95 -8.71 -15.90 7.45
C LEU A 95 -9.43 -15.18 6.31
N THR A 96 -8.72 -14.30 5.61
CA THR A 96 -9.23 -13.60 4.42
C THR A 96 -9.69 -14.59 3.36
N TRP A 97 -8.86 -15.59 3.04
CA TRP A 97 -9.20 -16.65 2.09
C TRP A 97 -10.43 -17.45 2.53
N ARG A 98 -10.50 -17.83 3.81
CA ARG A 98 -11.62 -18.57 4.37
C ARG A 98 -12.93 -17.80 4.27
N ILE A 99 -12.92 -16.51 4.61
CA ILE A 99 -14.11 -15.66 4.48
C ILE A 99 -14.56 -15.57 3.01
N ARG A 100 -13.62 -15.47 2.05
CA ARG A 100 -13.95 -15.50 0.62
C ARG A 100 -14.62 -16.81 0.19
N GLN A 101 -14.16 -17.93 0.73
CA GLN A 101 -14.67 -19.26 0.35
C GLN A 101 -16.00 -19.59 1.00
N ASP A 102 -16.05 -19.41 2.32
CA ASP A 102 -17.09 -19.97 3.18
C ASP A 102 -18.13 -18.89 3.58
N GLY A 103 -17.85 -17.60 3.37
CA GLY A 103 -18.62 -16.49 3.95
C GLY A 103 -18.13 -16.12 5.35
N PHE A 104 -18.52 -14.93 5.84
CA PHE A 104 -18.09 -14.41 7.14
C PHE A 104 -18.56 -15.28 8.30
N ALA A 105 -19.84 -15.61 8.34
CA ALA A 105 -20.47 -16.38 9.40
C ALA A 105 -19.81 -17.77 9.50
N GLN A 106 -19.70 -18.51 8.39
CA GLN A 106 -19.11 -19.85 8.44
C GLN A 106 -17.61 -19.84 8.76
N ALA A 107 -16.86 -18.82 8.30
CA ALA A 107 -15.43 -18.73 8.57
C ALA A 107 -15.12 -18.44 10.06
N ILE A 108 -16.00 -17.69 10.73
CA ILE A 108 -15.78 -17.11 12.06
C ILE A 108 -16.60 -17.82 13.15
N GLU A 109 -17.87 -18.13 12.91
CA GLU A 109 -18.79 -18.66 13.91
C GLU A 109 -18.39 -20.06 14.38
N GLY A 110 -18.39 -20.26 15.70
CA GLY A 110 -18.00 -21.53 16.31
C GLY A 110 -16.49 -21.80 16.33
N ALA A 111 -15.65 -20.85 15.88
CA ALA A 111 -14.20 -20.92 15.92
C ALA A 111 -13.60 -19.79 16.81
N PRO A 112 -13.53 -19.98 18.14
CA PRO A 112 -13.14 -18.92 19.09
C PRO A 112 -11.80 -18.26 18.78
N ASP A 113 -10.82 -19.03 18.29
CA ASP A 113 -9.51 -18.50 17.93
C ASP A 113 -9.59 -17.54 16.73
N ARG A 114 -10.42 -17.85 15.73
CA ARG A 114 -10.62 -17.01 14.53
C ARG A 114 -11.48 -15.80 14.83
N GLU A 115 -12.47 -15.96 15.69
CA GLU A 115 -13.25 -14.83 16.21
C GLU A 115 -12.33 -13.86 16.96
N SER A 116 -11.49 -14.37 17.86
CA SER A 116 -10.51 -13.53 18.55
C SER A 116 -9.52 -12.91 17.58
N GLU A 117 -9.09 -13.63 16.55
CA GLU A 117 -8.21 -13.08 15.52
C GLU A 117 -8.89 -11.93 14.75
N PHE A 118 -10.12 -12.13 14.28
CA PHE A 118 -10.88 -11.10 13.55
C PHE A 118 -11.18 -9.87 14.41
N PHE A 119 -11.67 -10.08 15.63
CA PHE A 119 -12.16 -8.99 16.47
C PHE A 119 -11.06 -8.34 17.31
N ASN A 120 -9.96 -9.02 17.62
CA ASN A 120 -8.92 -8.49 18.54
C ASN A 120 -7.55 -8.29 17.89
N ALA A 121 -7.29 -8.78 16.68
CA ALA A 121 -5.96 -8.60 16.08
C ALA A 121 -5.69 -7.14 15.68
N PRO A 122 -4.41 -6.72 15.68
CA PRO A 122 -4.01 -5.42 15.14
C PRO A 122 -4.16 -5.32 13.61
N THR A 123 -4.13 -6.44 12.89
CA THR A 123 -4.14 -6.51 11.42
C THR A 123 -5.43 -7.19 10.93
N THR A 124 -6.51 -6.42 10.82
CA THR A 124 -7.84 -6.94 10.45
C THR A 124 -8.35 -6.42 9.12
N LEU A 125 -7.55 -5.66 8.36
CA LEU A 125 -8.02 -4.96 7.17
C LEU A 125 -8.37 -5.91 6.02
N SER A 126 -7.50 -6.89 5.73
CA SER A 126 -7.78 -7.89 4.68
C SER A 126 -9.02 -8.73 5.01
N PRO A 127 -9.14 -9.36 6.21
CA PRO A 127 -10.33 -10.14 6.53
C PRO A 127 -11.58 -9.27 6.69
N MET A 128 -11.46 -8.01 7.14
CA MET A 128 -12.58 -7.05 7.18
C MET A 128 -13.11 -6.77 5.77
N ARG A 129 -12.23 -6.51 4.80
CA ARG A 129 -12.64 -6.36 3.40
C ARG A 129 -13.38 -7.60 2.92
N ALA A 130 -12.78 -8.77 3.09
CA ALA A 130 -13.40 -10.03 2.67
C ALA A 130 -14.78 -10.24 3.32
N ALA A 131 -14.93 -9.89 4.61
CA ALA A 131 -16.19 -10.02 5.32
C ALA A 131 -17.28 -9.11 4.74
N VAL A 132 -16.95 -7.84 4.48
CA VAL A 132 -17.88 -6.89 3.87
C VAL A 132 -18.25 -7.31 2.45
N LEU A 133 -17.29 -7.79 1.67
CA LEU A 133 -17.51 -8.20 0.27
C LEU A 133 -18.11 -9.61 0.13
N SER A 134 -18.23 -10.39 1.21
CA SER A 134 -18.84 -11.73 1.20
C SER A 134 -20.35 -11.72 0.95
N GLY A 135 -21.00 -10.55 1.06
CA GLY A 135 -22.45 -10.41 1.01
C GLY A 135 -23.14 -10.57 2.37
N GLU A 136 -22.39 -10.91 3.42
CA GLU A 136 -22.90 -11.08 4.80
C GLU A 136 -22.62 -9.85 5.68
N ILE A 137 -22.90 -8.66 5.13
CA ILE A 137 -22.60 -7.42 5.83
C ILE A 137 -23.46 -7.20 7.09
N GLU A 138 -24.75 -7.50 7.01
CA GLU A 138 -25.69 -7.22 8.10
C GLU A 138 -25.26 -7.92 9.41
N PRO A 139 -24.96 -9.25 9.41
CA PRO A 139 -24.41 -9.93 10.59
C PRO A 139 -23.09 -9.35 11.10
N LEU A 140 -22.19 -8.93 10.22
CA LEU A 140 -20.93 -8.30 10.60
C LEU A 140 -21.17 -6.99 11.36
N LEU A 141 -22.01 -6.11 10.81
CA LEU A 141 -22.32 -4.82 11.43
C LEU A 141 -23.07 -4.99 12.75
N ASP A 142 -24.01 -5.93 12.84
CA ASP A 142 -24.70 -6.26 14.10
C ASP A 142 -23.71 -6.68 15.19
N ARG A 143 -22.70 -7.46 14.82
CA ARG A 143 -21.67 -7.93 15.76
C ARG A 143 -20.74 -6.83 16.21
N ILE A 144 -20.33 -5.94 15.31
CA ILE A 144 -19.56 -4.73 15.67
C ILE A 144 -20.39 -3.86 16.62
N ALA A 145 -21.65 -3.58 16.29
CA ALA A 145 -22.53 -2.77 17.13
C ALA A 145 -22.75 -3.35 18.54
N ALA A 146 -22.73 -4.69 18.67
CA ALA A 146 -22.90 -5.39 19.92
C ALA A 146 -21.66 -5.39 20.84
N LEU A 147 -20.48 -4.95 20.37
CA LEU A 147 -19.27 -4.93 21.21
C LEU A 147 -19.45 -3.96 22.39
N PRO A 148 -19.02 -4.33 23.61
CA PRO A 148 -19.29 -3.53 24.80
C PRO A 148 -18.46 -2.25 24.87
N ALA A 149 -17.18 -2.31 24.47
CA ALA A 149 -16.27 -1.18 24.54
C ALA A 149 -16.36 -0.32 23.28
N GLU A 150 -16.56 0.99 23.47
CA GLU A 150 -16.60 1.95 22.37
C GLU A 150 -15.28 2.01 21.61
N SER A 151 -14.14 1.83 22.29
CA SER A 151 -12.83 1.76 21.64
C SER A 151 -12.67 0.57 20.70
N ASP A 152 -13.29 -0.58 21.01
CA ASP A 152 -13.22 -1.76 20.17
C ASP A 152 -14.10 -1.61 18.93
N ARG A 153 -15.30 -1.03 19.11
CA ARG A 153 -16.18 -0.63 17.99
C ARG A 153 -15.46 0.35 17.08
N ASP A 154 -14.95 1.44 17.62
CA ASP A 154 -14.32 2.51 16.84
C ASP A 154 -13.10 2.00 16.05
N ARG A 155 -12.30 1.11 16.64
CA ARG A 155 -11.18 0.47 15.94
C ARG A 155 -11.65 -0.35 14.73
N LEU A 156 -12.70 -1.15 14.88
CA LEU A 156 -13.22 -1.99 13.79
C LEU A 156 -13.97 -1.17 12.73
N GLU A 157 -14.70 -0.13 13.15
CA GLU A 157 -15.31 0.83 12.25
C GLU A 157 -14.24 1.52 11.38
N MET A 158 -13.16 2.01 11.97
CA MET A 158 -12.03 2.59 11.23
C MET A 158 -11.33 1.57 10.33
N ALA A 159 -11.18 0.32 10.79
CA ALA A 159 -10.61 -0.74 9.97
C ALA A 159 -11.47 -1.01 8.73
N ALA A 160 -12.80 -1.05 8.89
CA ALA A 160 -13.72 -1.20 7.77
C ALA A 160 -13.64 -0.02 6.79
N VAL A 161 -13.59 1.21 7.29
CA VAL A 161 -13.40 2.41 6.45
C VAL A 161 -12.13 2.32 5.59
N GLN A 162 -11.00 1.97 6.21
CA GLN A 162 -9.71 1.86 5.51
C GLN A 162 -9.71 0.72 4.48
N ALA A 163 -10.30 -0.42 4.83
CA ALA A 163 -10.36 -1.61 3.98
C ALA A 163 -11.25 -1.46 2.74
N LEU A 164 -12.07 -0.39 2.69
CA LEU A 164 -13.11 -0.15 1.67
C LEU A 164 -12.96 1.20 0.96
N VAL A 165 -11.82 1.87 1.16
CA VAL A 165 -11.58 3.21 0.64
C VAL A 165 -11.57 3.27 -0.91
N ASP A 166 -11.35 2.14 -1.57
CA ASP A 166 -11.30 1.99 -3.03
C ASP A 166 -12.65 1.57 -3.65
N LEU A 167 -13.70 1.39 -2.85
CA LEU A 167 -15.04 1.10 -3.37
C LEU A 167 -15.65 2.31 -4.09
N ASP A 168 -16.55 2.05 -5.03
CA ASP A 168 -17.32 3.10 -5.69
C ASP A 168 -18.28 3.82 -4.70
N ASP A 169 -18.68 5.04 -5.06
CA ASP A 169 -19.53 5.90 -4.23
C ASP A 169 -20.90 5.27 -3.91
N GLU A 170 -21.49 4.50 -4.84
CA GLU A 170 -22.80 3.86 -4.64
C GLU A 170 -22.69 2.73 -3.61
N SER A 171 -21.65 1.91 -3.72
CA SER A 171 -21.30 0.90 -2.73
C SER A 171 -21.08 1.54 -1.36
N ARG A 172 -20.23 2.57 -1.26
CA ARG A 172 -19.97 3.27 0.01
C ARG A 172 -21.22 3.88 0.62
N ALA A 173 -22.09 4.52 -0.17
CA ALA A 173 -23.33 5.10 0.32
C ALA A 173 -24.30 4.04 0.87
N THR A 174 -24.40 2.88 0.21
CA THR A 174 -25.23 1.76 0.67
C THR A 174 -24.71 1.22 2.01
N LEU A 175 -23.41 0.98 2.09
CA LEU A 175 -22.73 0.52 3.30
C LEU A 175 -22.87 1.52 4.45
N ALA A 176 -22.75 2.81 4.17
CA ALA A 176 -22.94 3.87 5.15
C ALA A 176 -24.37 3.90 5.69
N GLY A 177 -25.38 3.68 4.84
CA GLY A 177 -26.78 3.53 5.27
C GLY A 177 -26.98 2.35 6.24
N ALA A 178 -26.46 1.17 5.89
CA ALA A 178 -26.54 -0.02 6.73
C ALA A 178 -25.82 0.16 8.09
N ALA A 179 -24.70 0.90 8.10
CA ALA A 179 -23.98 1.27 9.31
C ALA A 179 -24.77 2.26 10.18
N LEU A 180 -25.45 3.25 9.56
CA LEU A 180 -26.28 4.22 10.26
C LEU A 180 -27.46 3.59 10.99
N ASP A 181 -28.13 2.64 10.36
CA ASP A 181 -29.24 1.90 10.96
C ASP A 181 -28.83 1.19 12.27
N ARG A 182 -27.53 0.89 12.40
CA ARG A 182 -26.90 0.25 13.58
C ARG A 182 -26.16 1.22 14.48
N LYS A 183 -26.22 2.52 14.20
CA LYS A 183 -25.53 3.59 14.95
C LYS A 183 -24.01 3.47 14.93
N LEU A 184 -23.44 2.86 13.89
CA LEU A 184 -22.01 2.80 13.63
C LEU A 184 -21.57 4.07 12.89
N LEU A 185 -21.48 5.16 13.66
CA LEU A 185 -21.32 6.51 13.10
C LEU A 185 -19.92 6.74 12.51
N THR A 186 -18.88 6.11 13.06
CA THR A 186 -17.52 6.24 12.54
C THR A 186 -17.41 5.56 11.19
N LEU A 187 -18.01 4.37 11.03
CA LEU A 187 -18.06 3.67 9.75
C LEU A 187 -18.85 4.45 8.71
N ALA A 188 -20.09 4.84 9.04
CA ALA A 188 -20.94 5.58 8.12
C ALA A 188 -20.31 6.91 7.70
N GLY A 189 -19.84 7.68 8.68
CA GLY A 189 -19.18 8.96 8.43
C GLY A 189 -17.90 8.79 7.63
N GLY A 190 -17.07 7.78 7.94
CA GLY A 190 -15.81 7.54 7.25
C GLY A 190 -16.00 7.17 5.79
N LEU A 191 -16.96 6.31 5.46
CA LEU A 191 -17.27 5.96 4.07
C LEU A 191 -17.73 7.17 3.26
N LEU A 192 -18.63 7.99 3.83
CA LEU A 192 -19.12 9.21 3.18
C LEU A 192 -18.05 10.31 3.12
N ALA A 193 -17.13 10.36 4.07
CA ALA A 193 -15.97 11.26 4.06
C ALA A 193 -14.98 10.92 2.95
N THR A 194 -14.90 9.66 2.53
CA THR A 194 -14.02 9.21 1.45
C THR A 194 -14.68 9.19 0.07
N SER A 195 -15.96 9.57 -0.02
CA SER A 195 -16.72 9.63 -1.26
C SER A 195 -16.17 10.68 -2.23
N ALA A 196 -16.34 10.47 -3.53
CA ALA A 196 -16.06 11.49 -4.53
C ALA A 196 -17.04 12.68 -4.45
N ASP A 197 -18.28 12.44 -4.01
CA ASP A 197 -19.27 13.50 -3.76
C ASP A 197 -18.84 14.41 -2.59
N PRO A 198 -18.48 15.67 -2.84
CA PRO A 198 -18.03 16.62 -1.81
C PRO A 198 -19.12 16.96 -0.79
N THR A 199 -20.39 16.68 -1.10
CA THR A 199 -21.54 17.04 -0.25
C THR A 199 -21.98 15.93 0.70
N ALA A 200 -21.61 14.68 0.42
CA ALA A 200 -22.05 13.49 1.15
C ALA A 200 -21.74 13.58 2.67
N TRP A 201 -20.51 13.97 2.99
CA TRP A 201 -20.07 14.18 4.37
C TRP A 201 -20.88 15.27 5.11
N THR A 202 -21.08 16.43 4.48
CA THR A 202 -21.80 17.54 5.12
C THR A 202 -23.26 17.18 5.32
N ALA A 203 -23.89 16.54 4.33
CA ALA A 203 -25.25 16.04 4.45
C ALA A 203 -25.38 15.05 5.62
N PHE A 204 -24.43 14.14 5.78
CA PHE A 204 -24.37 13.21 6.92
C PHE A 204 -24.27 13.95 8.27
N LEU A 205 -23.34 14.89 8.42
CA LEU A 205 -23.21 15.64 9.68
C LEU A 205 -24.50 16.37 10.07
N LEU A 206 -25.26 16.89 9.10
CA LEU A 206 -26.54 17.55 9.34
C LEU A 206 -27.65 16.59 9.83
N THR A 207 -27.50 15.28 9.64
CA THR A 207 -28.44 14.28 10.18
C THR A 207 -28.20 13.99 11.66
N LEU A 208 -27.03 14.33 12.19
CA LEU A 208 -26.69 14.08 13.59
C LEU A 208 -27.38 15.10 14.50
N ALA A 209 -28.25 14.61 15.38
CA ALA A 209 -28.99 15.46 16.32
C ALA A 209 -28.10 16.13 17.39
N ASP A 210 -26.89 15.61 17.61
CA ASP A 210 -25.94 16.08 18.61
C ASP A 210 -24.74 16.78 17.93
N PRO A 211 -24.64 18.12 18.01
CA PRO A 211 -23.55 18.88 17.41
C PRO A 211 -22.17 18.49 17.95
N ALA A 212 -22.05 18.09 19.22
CA ALA A 212 -20.77 17.72 19.81
C ALA A 212 -20.24 16.39 19.22
N LYS A 213 -21.15 15.46 18.89
CA LYS A 213 -20.78 14.22 18.18
C LYS A 213 -20.36 14.49 16.74
N ALA A 214 -21.05 15.39 16.05
CA ALA A 214 -20.66 15.82 14.72
C ALA A 214 -19.26 16.43 14.70
N GLU A 215 -18.95 17.30 15.68
CA GLU A 215 -17.63 17.90 15.84
C GLU A 215 -16.55 16.85 16.17
N ALA A 216 -16.83 15.91 17.08
CA ALA A 216 -15.90 14.83 17.43
C ALA A 216 -15.59 13.91 16.22
N LEU A 217 -16.61 13.54 15.43
CA LEU A 217 -16.42 12.76 14.21
C LEU A 217 -15.63 13.53 13.15
N ALA A 218 -15.90 14.83 13.00
CA ALA A 218 -15.10 15.68 12.11
C ALA A 218 -13.64 15.72 12.55
N ALA A 219 -13.36 15.94 13.84
CA ALA A 219 -11.99 15.90 14.38
C ALA A 219 -11.32 14.52 14.26
N ARG A 220 -12.10 13.44 14.15
CA ARG A 220 -11.61 12.07 14.01
C ARG A 220 -11.25 11.71 12.57
N LEU A 221 -12.10 12.08 11.62
CA LEU A 221 -12.05 11.61 10.23
C LEU A 221 -11.41 12.61 9.28
N TYR A 222 -11.09 13.82 9.75
CA TYR A 222 -10.66 14.91 8.87
C TYR A 222 -9.43 14.63 8.01
N TRP A 223 -8.55 13.75 8.48
CA TRP A 223 -7.28 13.42 7.84
C TRP A 223 -7.45 12.34 6.78
N MET A 224 -8.61 11.69 6.72
CA MET A 224 -8.83 10.66 5.73
C MET A 224 -8.94 11.29 4.34
N PRO A 225 -8.15 10.82 3.36
CA PRO A 225 -8.20 11.31 2.00
C PRO A 225 -9.43 10.74 1.28
N ALA A 226 -10.20 11.59 0.59
CA ALA A 226 -11.11 11.11 -0.44
C ALA A 226 -10.28 10.86 -1.71
N LEU A 227 -10.21 9.61 -2.18
CA LEU A 227 -9.32 9.23 -3.29
C LEU A 227 -9.75 9.78 -4.66
N HIS A 228 -10.94 10.38 -4.74
CA HIS A 228 -11.49 11.03 -5.94
C HIS A 228 -11.94 12.46 -5.64
N GLY A 229 -11.40 13.45 -6.36
CA GLY A 229 -11.86 14.86 -6.30
C GLY A 229 -11.50 15.65 -5.03
N ASN A 230 -11.25 14.96 -3.91
CA ASN A 230 -10.58 15.38 -2.68
C ASN A 230 -10.72 16.84 -2.22
N PRO A 231 -11.94 17.34 -1.97
CA PRO A 231 -12.08 18.55 -1.19
C PRO A 231 -11.64 18.30 0.27
N PRO A 232 -11.05 19.28 0.96
CA PRO A 232 -10.94 19.22 2.42
C PRO A 232 -12.32 19.01 3.02
N LEU A 233 -12.45 17.98 3.86
CA LEU A 233 -13.66 17.78 4.64
C LEU A 233 -13.98 19.07 5.40
N PRO A 234 -15.18 19.65 5.24
CA PRO A 234 -15.61 20.84 5.96
C PRO A 234 -15.45 20.67 7.47
N ARG A 235 -14.86 21.67 8.12
CA ARG A 235 -14.53 21.69 9.55
C ARG A 235 -14.92 23.02 10.20
N PRO A 236 -15.10 23.05 11.53
CA PRO A 236 -15.15 24.31 12.27
C PRO A 236 -13.88 25.14 11.99
N PRO A 237 -14.02 26.47 11.79
CA PRO A 237 -12.88 27.34 11.51
C PRO A 237 -11.86 27.29 12.65
N ALA A 238 -10.59 27.46 12.32
CA ALA A 238 -9.52 27.54 13.30
C ALA A 238 -9.68 28.81 14.12
N SER A 239 -9.01 28.84 15.28
CA SER A 239 -8.98 30.01 16.16
C SER A 239 -8.43 31.26 15.48
N ASP A 240 -7.62 31.10 14.43
CA ASP A 240 -6.96 32.18 13.70
C ASP A 240 -6.61 31.79 12.24
N ALA A 241 -6.19 32.78 11.45
CA ALA A 241 -5.83 32.60 10.04
C ALA A 241 -4.62 31.69 9.83
N GLN A 242 -3.67 31.66 10.77
CA GLN A 242 -2.48 30.81 10.66
C GLN A 242 -2.84 29.34 10.85
N GLY A 243 -3.78 29.06 11.76
CA GLY A 243 -4.36 27.74 11.95
C GLY A 243 -5.07 27.23 10.70
N GLU A 244 -5.82 28.10 9.99
CA GLU A 244 -6.45 27.74 8.72
C GLU A 244 -5.42 27.43 7.61
N ILE A 245 -4.38 28.26 7.48
CA ILE A 245 -3.28 27.99 6.53
C ILE A 245 -2.64 26.64 6.86
N THR A 246 -2.26 26.41 8.12
CA THR A 246 -1.61 25.17 8.57
C THR A 246 -2.47 23.94 8.27
N ARG A 247 -3.78 24.03 8.52
CA ARG A 247 -4.74 22.96 8.20
C ARG A 247 -4.82 22.68 6.70
N SER A 248 -4.86 23.72 5.89
CA SER A 248 -4.90 23.58 4.43
C SER A 248 -3.63 22.88 3.91
N LEU A 249 -2.45 23.28 4.42
CA LEU A 249 -1.17 22.68 4.01
C LEU A 249 -1.10 21.21 4.45
N LEU A 250 -1.46 20.91 5.70
CA LEU A 250 -1.50 19.53 6.20
C LEU A 250 -2.46 18.65 5.39
N HIS A 251 -3.63 19.18 5.03
CA HIS A 251 -4.58 18.46 4.20
C HIS A 251 -3.97 18.15 2.83
N GLN A 252 -3.42 19.15 2.11
CA GLN A 252 -2.75 18.94 0.82
C GLN A 252 -1.65 17.88 0.90
N THR A 253 -0.83 17.90 1.96
CA THR A 253 0.20 16.89 2.20
C THR A 253 -0.40 15.50 2.39
N THR A 254 -1.50 15.39 3.13
CA THR A 254 -2.16 14.11 3.36
C THR A 254 -2.76 13.54 2.07
N ILE A 255 -3.30 14.42 1.20
CA ILE A 255 -3.77 14.01 -0.14
C ILE A 255 -2.61 13.46 -0.96
N ALA A 256 -1.50 14.19 -1.02
CA ALA A 256 -0.32 13.77 -1.78
C ALA A 256 0.22 12.43 -1.25
N ALA A 257 0.32 12.27 0.07
CA ALA A 257 0.71 11.01 0.70
C ALA A 257 -0.23 9.86 0.30
N ALA A 258 -1.54 10.09 0.25
CA ALA A 258 -2.52 9.08 -0.15
C ALA A 258 -2.38 8.61 -1.60
N HIS A 259 -1.83 9.47 -2.47
CA HIS A 259 -1.54 9.15 -3.86
C HIS A 259 -0.16 8.51 -4.06
N THR A 260 0.69 8.47 -3.03
CA THR A 260 1.94 7.70 -3.09
C THR A 260 1.66 6.21 -2.88
N PRO A 261 2.24 5.33 -3.70
CA PRO A 261 2.09 3.88 -3.52
C PRO A 261 3.01 3.37 -2.41
N GLU A 262 2.67 2.21 -1.82
CA GLU A 262 3.43 1.47 -0.81
C GLU A 262 3.64 2.22 0.51
N ARG A 263 4.33 3.35 0.48
CA ARG A 263 4.73 4.12 1.65
C ARG A 263 5.05 5.55 1.26
N ASP A 264 4.65 6.49 2.10
CA ASP A 264 5.11 7.87 2.03
C ASP A 264 6.23 8.12 3.05
N TYR A 265 7.02 9.15 2.80
CA TYR A 265 7.83 9.76 3.86
C TYR A 265 7.49 11.24 4.08
N LEU A 266 6.62 11.81 3.25
CA LEU A 266 6.34 13.24 3.25
C LEU A 266 5.66 13.67 4.55
N MET A 267 4.71 12.88 5.07
CA MET A 267 4.09 13.14 6.36
C MET A 267 5.08 13.01 7.51
N SER A 268 5.99 12.03 7.46
CA SER A 268 7.04 11.86 8.47
C SER A 268 8.00 13.04 8.47
N TYR A 269 8.43 13.48 7.27
CA TYR A 269 9.26 14.67 7.11
C TYR A 269 8.58 15.93 7.65
N LEU A 270 7.29 16.16 7.33
CA LEU A 270 6.53 17.29 7.86
C LEU A 270 6.49 17.28 9.38
N ASN A 271 6.19 16.13 9.98
CA ASN A 271 6.07 15.98 11.44
C ASN A 271 7.41 16.24 12.15
N ASP A 272 8.51 15.78 11.59
CA ASP A 272 9.84 15.89 12.20
C ASP A 272 10.50 17.27 11.97
N SER A 273 10.25 17.89 10.81
CA SER A 273 10.89 19.16 10.42
C SER A 273 10.06 20.39 10.74
N GLY A 274 8.72 20.28 10.73
CA GLY A 274 7.81 21.43 10.73
C GLY A 274 7.85 22.27 9.44
N ASP A 275 8.46 21.77 8.37
CA ASP A 275 8.58 22.48 7.08
C ASP A 275 7.29 22.41 6.25
N PHE A 276 6.29 23.19 6.65
CA PHE A 276 5.00 23.26 5.96
C PHE A 276 5.13 23.78 4.52
N ALA A 277 6.05 24.70 4.25
CA ALA A 277 6.20 25.32 2.93
C ALA A 277 6.81 24.36 1.91
N GLY A 278 7.96 23.74 2.24
CA GLY A 278 8.60 22.76 1.37
C GLY A 278 7.73 21.52 1.16
N THR A 279 7.07 21.05 2.21
CA THR A 279 6.14 19.91 2.14
C THR A 279 4.91 20.22 1.25
N SER A 280 4.35 21.43 1.33
CA SER A 280 3.21 21.82 0.47
C SER A 280 3.59 21.98 -1.00
N ALA A 281 4.79 22.49 -1.30
CA ALA A 281 5.31 22.53 -2.66
C ALA A 281 5.45 21.11 -3.22
N ALA A 282 6.04 20.18 -2.45
CA ALA A 282 6.15 18.77 -2.83
C ALA A 282 4.78 18.11 -3.03
N ALA A 283 3.84 18.38 -2.13
CA ALA A 283 2.47 17.86 -2.22
C ALA A 283 1.76 18.36 -3.47
N THR A 284 1.96 19.63 -3.86
CA THR A 284 1.40 20.19 -5.09
C THR A 284 1.90 19.43 -6.32
N MET A 285 3.20 19.12 -6.38
CA MET A 285 3.76 18.36 -7.51
C MET A 285 3.16 16.95 -7.63
N ILE A 286 3.03 16.24 -6.51
CA ILE A 286 2.39 14.90 -6.51
C ILE A 286 0.93 15.00 -6.95
N ASN A 287 0.16 15.92 -6.36
CA ASN A 287 -1.25 16.10 -6.70
C ASN A 287 -1.46 16.51 -8.16
N ASP A 288 -0.52 17.27 -8.75
CA ASP A 288 -0.55 17.64 -10.16
C ASP A 288 -0.25 16.44 -11.07
N LEU A 289 0.71 15.59 -10.71
CA LEU A 289 1.02 14.36 -11.43
C LEU A 289 -0.13 13.34 -11.40
N THR A 290 -0.91 13.32 -10.33
CA THR A 290 -1.99 12.34 -10.12
C THR A 290 -3.38 12.91 -10.36
N ARG A 291 -3.50 14.17 -10.78
CA ARG A 291 -4.76 14.93 -10.91
C ARG A 291 -5.82 14.21 -11.75
N ASP A 292 -5.39 13.59 -12.85
CA ASP A 292 -6.28 12.91 -13.79
C ASP A 292 -6.56 11.44 -13.41
N GLY A 293 -6.28 11.07 -12.15
CA GLY A 293 -6.35 9.67 -11.68
C GLY A 293 -5.17 8.82 -12.14
N ALA A 294 -4.12 9.44 -12.66
CA ALA A 294 -2.89 8.74 -13.05
C ALA A 294 -2.20 8.13 -11.83
N THR A 295 -1.76 6.88 -11.97
CA THR A 295 -0.94 6.21 -10.96
C THR A 295 0.53 6.53 -11.20
N ILE A 296 1.26 6.82 -10.13
CA ILE A 296 2.72 6.97 -10.14
C ILE A 296 3.35 5.81 -9.35
N ASP A 297 4.55 5.39 -9.72
CA ASP A 297 5.32 4.43 -8.93
C ASP A 297 5.99 5.09 -7.71
N MET A 298 6.44 4.28 -6.76
CA MET A 298 7.01 4.77 -5.50
C MET A 298 8.28 5.60 -5.75
N GLU A 299 9.10 5.18 -6.71
CA GLU A 299 10.37 5.85 -7.01
C GLU A 299 10.15 7.25 -7.54
N THR A 300 9.24 7.37 -8.51
CA THR A 300 8.84 8.65 -9.10
C THR A 300 8.28 9.56 -8.00
N ALA A 301 7.35 9.05 -7.19
CA ALA A 301 6.75 9.81 -6.10
C ALA A 301 7.82 10.34 -5.11
N TRP A 302 8.73 9.47 -4.69
CA TRP A 302 9.76 9.81 -3.70
C TRP A 302 10.80 10.77 -4.27
N LEU A 303 11.24 10.57 -5.52
CA LEU A 303 12.22 11.45 -6.15
C LEU A 303 11.64 12.84 -6.40
N VAL A 304 10.39 12.94 -6.85
CA VAL A 304 9.68 14.23 -7.02
C VAL A 304 9.57 14.97 -5.69
N VAL A 305 9.17 14.27 -4.61
CA VAL A 305 9.09 14.88 -3.28
C VAL A 305 10.46 15.37 -2.81
N HIS A 306 11.50 14.55 -3.01
CA HIS A 306 12.86 14.86 -2.61
C HIS A 306 13.41 16.10 -3.34
N GLU A 307 13.20 16.16 -4.64
CA GLU A 307 13.60 17.31 -5.47
C GLU A 307 12.87 18.58 -5.02
N ALA A 308 11.55 18.53 -4.87
CA ALA A 308 10.74 19.67 -4.46
C ALA A 308 11.17 20.27 -3.11
N ILE A 309 11.42 19.41 -2.11
CA ILE A 309 11.88 19.83 -0.78
C ILE A 309 13.27 20.47 -0.87
N ARG A 310 14.17 19.93 -1.71
CA ARG A 310 15.54 20.45 -1.87
C ARG A 310 15.62 21.73 -2.66
N GLU A 311 14.78 21.92 -3.67
CA GLU A 311 14.71 23.16 -4.44
C GLU A 311 14.21 24.32 -3.58
N GLY A 312 13.25 24.05 -2.69
CA GLY A 312 12.68 25.05 -1.78
C GLY A 312 13.58 25.48 -0.62
N SER A 313 14.77 24.90 -0.46
CA SER A 313 15.62 25.10 0.72
C SER A 313 17.06 25.50 0.37
N GLU A 314 17.55 26.55 1.04
CA GLU A 314 18.96 26.94 1.00
C GLU A 314 19.86 25.99 1.83
N ALA A 315 19.28 25.19 2.73
CA ALA A 315 19.98 24.32 3.67
C ALA A 315 19.91 22.84 3.26
N LYS A 316 20.38 22.51 2.05
CA LYS A 316 20.29 21.16 1.46
C LYS A 316 20.87 20.06 2.35
N GLU A 317 21.98 20.31 3.04
CA GLU A 317 22.57 19.34 3.96
C GLU A 317 21.72 19.09 5.22
N ALA A 318 20.88 20.05 5.62
CA ALA A 318 19.96 19.85 6.74
C ALA A 318 18.82 18.91 6.35
N ILE A 319 18.32 19.01 5.12
CA ILE A 319 17.33 18.07 4.56
C ILE A 319 17.90 16.66 4.55
N ASP A 320 19.12 16.48 4.05
CA ASP A 320 19.74 15.14 4.00
C ASP A 320 19.86 14.50 5.37
N ARG A 321 20.21 15.29 6.41
CA ARG A 321 20.23 14.80 7.80
C ARG A 321 18.85 14.44 8.33
N GLN A 322 17.81 15.22 8.00
CA GLN A 322 16.44 14.92 8.40
C GLN A 322 15.96 13.63 7.72
N LEU A 323 16.17 13.47 6.42
CA LEU A 323 15.83 12.25 5.68
C LEU A 323 16.62 11.03 6.18
N GLN A 324 17.85 11.21 6.65
CA GLN A 324 18.62 10.13 7.29
C GLN A 324 18.02 9.71 8.64
N ALA A 325 17.38 10.63 9.37
CA ALA A 325 16.77 10.35 10.67
C ALA A 325 15.49 9.51 10.53
N ILE A 326 14.75 9.68 9.44
CA ILE A 326 13.52 8.92 9.17
C ILE A 326 13.89 7.47 8.86
N GLN A 327 13.72 6.60 9.85
CA GLN A 327 14.08 5.19 9.74
C GLN A 327 13.13 4.43 8.82
N LEU A 328 13.71 3.59 7.96
CA LEU A 328 13.01 2.76 7.03
C LEU A 328 13.34 1.29 7.29
N SER A 329 12.33 0.43 7.14
CA SER A 329 12.55 -1.01 7.13
C SER A 329 11.66 -1.63 6.05
N GLY A 330 12.13 -2.72 5.46
CA GLY A 330 11.32 -3.56 4.58
C GLY A 330 11.24 -3.15 3.10
N THR A 331 11.97 -2.14 2.62
CA THR A 331 11.89 -1.73 1.20
C THR A 331 12.94 -2.38 0.30
N ARG A 332 12.70 -2.35 -1.03
CA ARG A 332 13.59 -2.91 -2.06
C ARG A 332 14.93 -2.18 -2.18
N PHE A 333 14.94 -0.91 -1.79
CA PHE A 333 16.11 -0.04 -1.87
C PHE A 333 17.14 -0.31 -0.78
N GLY A 334 16.80 -1.13 0.22
CA GLY A 334 17.69 -1.36 1.35
C GLY A 334 17.94 -0.08 2.14
N GLY A 335 19.01 -0.08 2.94
CA GLY A 335 19.31 1.03 3.84
C GLY A 335 18.48 1.03 5.12
N ALA A 336 18.88 1.88 6.07
CA ALA A 336 18.19 2.06 7.34
C ALA A 336 17.30 3.31 7.34
N SER A 337 17.36 4.15 6.31
CA SER A 337 16.68 5.45 6.26
C SER A 337 16.03 5.78 4.91
N VAL A 338 15.20 6.82 4.90
CA VAL A 338 14.65 7.41 3.67
C VAL A 338 15.76 7.93 2.75
N ARG A 339 16.80 8.56 3.31
CA ARG A 339 17.95 9.07 2.52
C ARG A 339 18.69 7.95 1.79
N ASP A 340 18.92 6.81 2.45
CA ASP A 340 19.58 5.65 1.83
C ASP A 340 18.74 5.10 0.65
N ALA A 341 17.40 5.09 0.81
CA ALA A 341 16.49 4.66 -0.24
C ALA A 341 16.50 5.63 -1.43
N ILE A 342 16.46 6.95 -1.18
CA ILE A 342 16.56 7.99 -2.22
C ILE A 342 17.89 7.90 -2.96
N ASP A 343 19.02 7.69 -2.27
CA ASP A 343 20.32 7.51 -2.92
C ASP A 343 20.30 6.33 -3.89
N THR A 344 19.67 5.23 -3.49
CA THR A 344 19.53 4.04 -4.33
C THR A 344 18.63 4.32 -5.53
N MET A 345 17.51 5.03 -5.35
CA MET A 345 16.60 5.43 -6.44
C MET A 345 17.30 6.36 -7.45
N LEU A 346 18.01 7.39 -6.97
CA LEU A 346 18.80 8.30 -7.80
C LEU A 346 19.88 7.54 -8.58
N ALA A 347 20.56 6.60 -7.93
CA ALA A 347 21.55 5.76 -8.59
C ALA A 347 20.91 4.90 -9.66
N VAL A 348 19.80 4.23 -9.38
CA VAL A 348 19.06 3.45 -10.37
C VAL A 348 18.76 4.29 -11.62
N GLU A 349 18.15 5.47 -11.46
CA GLU A 349 17.79 6.32 -12.59
C GLU A 349 19.02 6.84 -13.35
N ALA A 350 20.09 7.21 -12.65
CA ALA A 350 21.33 7.69 -13.29
C ALA A 350 22.07 6.58 -14.07
N PHE A 351 22.01 5.34 -13.60
CA PHE A 351 22.74 4.20 -14.18
C PHE A 351 21.93 3.41 -15.22
N LYS A 352 20.61 3.54 -15.22
CA LYS A 352 19.68 2.84 -16.14
C LYS A 352 19.99 3.04 -17.63
N PRO A 353 20.36 4.24 -18.14
CA PRO A 353 20.75 4.42 -19.54
C PRO A 353 21.97 3.56 -19.92
N ALA A 354 22.99 3.52 -19.07
CA ALA A 354 24.20 2.74 -19.31
C ALA A 354 23.93 1.22 -19.32
N VAL A 355 23.01 0.73 -18.48
CA VAL A 355 22.53 -0.68 -18.53
C VAL A 355 21.86 -0.99 -19.87
N ALA A 356 21.13 -0.03 -20.43
CA ALA A 356 20.49 -0.15 -21.74
C ALA A 356 21.47 0.05 -22.92
N GLY A 357 22.77 0.24 -22.66
CA GLY A 357 23.77 0.55 -23.69
C GLY A 357 23.68 1.98 -24.24
N GLN A 358 22.90 2.85 -23.58
CA GLN A 358 22.68 4.24 -23.95
C GLN A 358 23.60 5.14 -23.12
N GLY A 359 24.84 5.31 -23.59
CA GLY A 359 25.83 6.17 -22.95
C GLY A 359 26.72 5.47 -21.93
N ALA A 360 27.65 6.22 -21.36
CA ALA A 360 28.58 5.74 -20.35
C ALA A 360 27.94 5.76 -18.96
N ALA A 361 28.41 4.89 -18.07
CA ALA A 361 28.05 4.94 -16.67
C ALA A 361 28.50 6.29 -16.06
N PRO A 362 27.66 6.95 -15.25
CA PRO A 362 27.98 8.26 -14.71
C PRO A 362 29.19 8.24 -13.77
N GLU A 363 29.98 9.31 -13.81
CA GLU A 363 31.06 9.53 -12.83
C GLU A 363 30.51 9.93 -11.47
N MET A 364 29.38 10.63 -11.41
CA MET A 364 28.72 11.03 -10.17
C MET A 364 27.20 10.89 -10.33
N VAL A 365 26.51 10.58 -9.23
CA VAL A 365 25.05 10.60 -9.19
C VAL A 365 24.62 11.94 -8.61
N GLU A 366 23.92 12.74 -9.41
CA GLU A 366 23.43 14.05 -8.99
C GLU A 366 22.42 13.91 -7.85
N GLY A 367 22.51 14.79 -6.84
CA GLY A 367 21.63 14.77 -5.68
C GLY A 367 21.85 13.62 -4.68
N ALA A 368 22.80 12.71 -4.94
CA ALA A 368 23.16 11.66 -4.00
C ALA A 368 23.93 12.22 -2.79
N SER A 369 23.80 11.55 -1.65
CA SER A 369 24.51 11.88 -0.42
C SER A 369 26.03 11.69 -0.56
N LYS A 370 26.78 12.28 0.38
CA LYS A 370 28.24 12.07 0.45
C LYS A 370 28.57 10.63 0.83
N GLU A 371 27.72 10.02 1.64
CA GLU A 371 27.78 8.65 2.11
C GLU A 371 27.61 7.67 0.94
N PHE A 372 26.83 8.02 -0.08
CA PHE A 372 26.65 7.18 -1.27
C PHE A 372 27.92 7.04 -2.12
N VAL A 373 28.83 8.02 -2.11
CA VAL A 373 30.03 8.04 -2.98
C VAL A 373 30.88 6.77 -2.84
N VAL A 374 30.95 6.18 -1.65
CA VAL A 374 31.72 4.95 -1.40
C VAL A 374 31.13 3.73 -2.12
N GLN A 375 29.85 3.79 -2.52
CA GLN A 375 29.14 2.72 -3.20
C GLN A 375 29.30 2.78 -4.73
N LEU A 376 29.65 3.94 -5.29
CA LEU A 376 29.74 4.17 -6.74
C LEU A 376 30.56 3.11 -7.51
N PRO A 377 31.72 2.64 -7.01
CA PRO A 377 32.47 1.61 -7.72
C PRO A 377 31.68 0.31 -7.90
N ALA A 378 30.87 -0.09 -6.91
CA ALA A 378 30.05 -1.30 -7.00
C ALA A 378 28.90 -1.16 -8.01
N TRP A 379 28.32 0.05 -8.13
CA TRP A 379 27.32 0.35 -9.16
C TRP A 379 27.91 0.29 -10.56
N ARG A 380 29.10 0.89 -10.78
CA ARG A 380 29.80 0.83 -12.07
C ARG A 380 30.15 -0.61 -12.47
N ASP A 381 30.67 -1.41 -11.53
CA ASP A 381 30.96 -2.84 -11.71
C ASP A 381 29.71 -3.64 -12.15
N ALA A 382 28.56 -3.39 -11.48
CA ALA A 382 27.30 -4.03 -11.82
C ALA A 382 26.79 -3.63 -13.22
N VAL A 383 26.81 -2.34 -13.55
CA VAL A 383 26.37 -1.85 -14.86
C VAL A 383 27.27 -2.32 -16.00
N GLU A 384 28.59 -2.29 -15.80
CA GLU A 384 29.53 -2.80 -16.81
C GLU A 384 29.27 -4.27 -17.10
N THR A 385 29.01 -5.07 -16.05
CA THR A 385 28.66 -6.49 -16.20
C THR A 385 27.34 -6.64 -16.97
N LEU A 386 26.30 -5.90 -16.59
CA LEU A 386 24.98 -5.98 -17.23
C LEU A 386 24.99 -5.53 -18.70
N GLY A 387 25.69 -4.44 -19.01
CA GLY A 387 25.77 -3.88 -20.36
C GLY A 387 26.56 -4.77 -21.33
N LYS A 388 27.48 -5.58 -20.82
CA LYS A 388 28.25 -6.57 -21.60
C LYS A 388 27.61 -7.96 -21.64
N GLY A 389 26.48 -8.17 -20.96
CA GLY A 389 25.89 -9.51 -20.80
C GLY A 389 26.82 -10.49 -20.07
N GLY A 390 27.63 -9.98 -19.13
CA GLY A 390 28.61 -10.76 -18.38
C GLY A 390 27.98 -11.72 -17.37
N ASP A 391 28.83 -12.55 -16.73
CA ASP A 391 28.37 -13.48 -15.70
C ASP A 391 27.92 -12.73 -14.44
N LEU A 392 26.66 -12.97 -14.03
CA LEU A 392 26.07 -12.39 -12.83
C LEU A 392 26.42 -13.15 -11.55
N ALA A 393 27.04 -14.33 -11.63
CA ALA A 393 27.38 -15.15 -10.46
C ALA A 393 28.17 -14.41 -9.37
N PRO A 394 29.15 -13.53 -9.68
CA PRO A 394 29.89 -12.76 -8.67
C PRO A 394 28.99 -11.84 -7.80
N PHE A 395 27.82 -11.45 -8.31
CA PHE A 395 26.86 -10.59 -7.62
C PHE A 395 25.85 -11.37 -6.77
N ARG A 396 25.83 -12.71 -6.85
CA ARG A 396 24.93 -13.59 -6.07
C ARG A 396 25.41 -13.83 -4.63
N SER A 397 26.31 -12.99 -4.12
CA SER A 397 26.72 -13.00 -2.70
C SER A 397 25.79 -12.09 -1.90
N SER A 398 25.46 -12.44 -0.66
CA SER A 398 24.60 -11.62 0.22
C SER A 398 25.10 -10.18 0.36
N GLY A 399 24.20 -9.26 0.72
CA GLY A 399 24.51 -7.86 0.95
C GLY A 399 24.36 -6.95 -0.27
N GLN A 400 25.20 -5.93 -0.33
CA GLN A 400 25.00 -4.77 -1.19
C GLN A 400 25.00 -5.10 -2.69
N LYS A 401 25.94 -5.94 -3.17
CA LYS A 401 26.06 -6.29 -4.60
C LYS A 401 24.81 -7.00 -5.14
N LEU A 402 24.20 -7.87 -4.33
CA LEU A 402 22.94 -8.53 -4.66
C LEU A 402 21.81 -7.52 -4.84
N SER A 403 21.69 -6.56 -3.92
CA SER A 403 20.67 -5.51 -3.95
C SER A 403 20.84 -4.56 -5.14
N ILE A 404 22.08 -4.13 -5.44
CA ILE A 404 22.38 -3.27 -6.61
C ILE A 404 21.95 -3.97 -7.90
N MET A 405 22.39 -5.23 -8.09
CA MET A 405 22.09 -5.99 -9.29
C MET A 405 20.58 -6.22 -9.46
N ALA A 406 19.89 -6.59 -8.39
CA ALA A 406 18.44 -6.82 -8.41
C ALA A 406 17.65 -5.53 -8.77
N ASN A 407 18.01 -4.39 -8.17
CA ASN A 407 17.37 -3.11 -8.46
C ASN A 407 17.62 -2.63 -9.90
N LEU A 408 18.84 -2.81 -10.44
CA LEU A 408 19.15 -2.48 -11.84
C LEU A 408 18.36 -3.36 -12.82
N LEU A 409 18.33 -4.68 -12.59
CA LEU A 409 17.55 -5.61 -13.43
C LEU A 409 16.06 -5.26 -13.43
N PHE A 410 15.49 -4.96 -12.25
CA PHE A 410 14.10 -4.53 -12.11
C PHE A 410 13.84 -3.22 -12.87
N ALA A 411 14.67 -2.19 -12.65
CA ALA A 411 14.47 -0.87 -13.25
C ALA A 411 14.63 -0.88 -14.78
N SER A 412 15.50 -1.73 -15.31
CA SER A 412 15.68 -1.92 -16.75
C SER A 412 14.63 -2.84 -17.40
N GLY A 413 13.62 -3.32 -16.66
CA GLY A 413 12.58 -4.19 -17.19
C GLY A 413 13.05 -5.62 -17.52
N ARG A 414 14.24 -6.03 -17.06
CA ARG A 414 14.84 -7.35 -17.32
C ARG A 414 14.32 -8.38 -16.32
N PHE A 415 12.99 -8.51 -16.22
CA PHE A 415 12.32 -9.27 -15.15
C PHE A 415 12.65 -10.76 -15.15
N ALA A 416 12.72 -11.39 -16.33
CA ALA A 416 13.12 -12.79 -16.44
C ALA A 416 14.55 -13.04 -15.90
N GLU A 417 15.46 -12.10 -16.17
CA GLU A 417 16.83 -12.16 -15.66
C GLU A 417 16.91 -11.87 -14.17
N LEU A 418 16.09 -10.94 -13.64
CA LEU A 418 15.92 -10.70 -12.21
C LEU A 418 15.48 -11.99 -11.49
N ALA A 419 14.42 -12.63 -11.97
CA ALA A 419 13.92 -13.87 -11.41
C ALA A 419 14.98 -14.97 -11.45
N ALA A 420 15.63 -15.17 -12.60
CA ALA A 420 16.72 -16.15 -12.74
C ALA A 420 17.93 -15.83 -11.85
N PHE A 421 18.24 -14.55 -11.64
CA PHE A 421 19.34 -14.11 -10.80
C PHE A 421 19.08 -14.42 -9.31
N LEU A 422 17.90 -14.05 -8.79
CA LEU A 422 17.53 -14.27 -7.39
C LEU A 422 17.29 -15.76 -7.09
N THR A 423 16.59 -16.48 -7.97
CA THR A 423 16.30 -17.91 -7.77
C THR A 423 17.54 -18.82 -7.79
N ARG A 424 18.62 -18.38 -8.47
CA ARG A 424 19.93 -19.08 -8.48
C ARG A 424 20.86 -18.63 -7.35
N THR A 425 20.47 -17.64 -6.56
CA THR A 425 21.27 -17.17 -5.42
C THR A 425 21.14 -18.15 -4.26
N VAL A 426 22.25 -18.40 -3.55
CA VAL A 426 22.24 -19.26 -2.36
C VAL A 426 21.29 -18.67 -1.32
N PRO A 427 20.28 -19.42 -0.84
CA PRO A 427 19.30 -18.89 0.08
C PRO A 427 19.90 -18.34 1.37
N ASN A 428 19.60 -17.08 1.62
CA ASN A 428 19.94 -16.31 2.81
C ASN A 428 18.89 -15.21 3.02
N SER A 429 18.99 -14.50 4.15
CA SER A 429 18.00 -13.48 4.52
C SER A 429 17.82 -12.39 3.45
N ASP A 430 18.89 -11.96 2.78
CA ASP A 430 18.79 -10.90 1.75
C ASP A 430 18.15 -11.42 0.48
N SER A 431 18.57 -12.60 0.00
CA SER A 431 18.00 -13.19 -1.22
C SER A 431 16.50 -13.48 -1.11
N ILE A 432 16.05 -13.99 0.04
CA ILE A 432 14.63 -14.27 0.30
C ILE A 432 13.83 -12.98 0.41
N ARG A 433 14.35 -12.00 1.17
CA ARG A 433 13.73 -10.67 1.29
C ARG A 433 13.61 -9.97 -0.07
N LEU A 434 14.68 -9.94 -0.85
CA LEU A 434 14.69 -9.31 -2.18
C LEU A 434 13.77 -10.05 -3.15
N ALA A 435 13.70 -11.38 -3.11
CA ALA A 435 12.76 -12.12 -3.94
C ALA A 435 11.30 -11.76 -3.63
N GLU A 436 10.91 -11.73 -2.35
CA GLU A 436 9.54 -11.36 -1.96
C GLU A 436 9.19 -9.92 -2.34
N ILE A 437 10.09 -8.98 -2.01
CA ILE A 437 9.86 -7.56 -2.32
C ILE A 437 9.80 -7.32 -3.83
N HIS A 438 10.66 -7.97 -4.63
CA HIS A 438 10.58 -7.82 -6.09
C HIS A 438 9.37 -8.53 -6.70
N ALA A 439 8.86 -9.60 -6.09
CA ALA A 439 7.59 -10.19 -6.50
C ALA A 439 6.43 -9.23 -6.26
N GLU A 440 6.41 -8.57 -5.10
CA GLU A 440 5.43 -7.52 -4.78
C GLU A 440 5.55 -6.31 -5.73
N ALA A 441 6.76 -5.79 -5.96
CA ALA A 441 6.97 -4.66 -6.85
C ALA A 441 6.58 -4.98 -8.30
N LEU A 442 6.80 -6.23 -8.75
CA LEU A 442 6.32 -6.70 -10.06
C LEU A 442 4.80 -6.80 -10.10
N ASP A 443 4.15 -7.33 -9.05
CA ASP A 443 2.69 -7.34 -8.96
C ASP A 443 2.14 -5.91 -9.09
N ARG A 444 2.65 -4.96 -8.31
CA ARG A 444 2.22 -3.54 -8.34
C ARG A 444 2.33 -2.90 -9.72
N ARG A 445 3.33 -3.27 -10.50
CA ARG A 445 3.55 -2.79 -11.87
C ARG A 445 2.73 -3.52 -12.94
N CYS A 446 2.10 -4.65 -12.61
CA CYS A 446 1.54 -5.54 -13.63
C CYS A 446 0.11 -5.98 -13.33
N GLY A 447 -0.16 -6.58 -12.17
CA GLY A 447 -1.52 -7.00 -11.78
C GLY A 447 -2.20 -6.07 -10.77
N GLY A 448 -1.40 -5.38 -9.95
CA GLY A 448 -1.87 -4.50 -8.90
C GLY A 448 -2.69 -5.21 -7.84
N HIS A 449 -2.50 -6.52 -7.62
CA HIS A 449 -3.36 -7.29 -6.72
C HIS A 449 -3.14 -6.91 -5.25
N LEU A 450 -1.92 -6.57 -4.86
CA LEU A 450 -1.54 -6.09 -3.53
C LEU A 450 -1.71 -4.56 -3.36
N ALA A 451 -1.79 -3.83 -4.47
CA ALA A 451 -1.90 -2.37 -4.46
C ALA A 451 -3.34 -1.92 -4.19
N PHE A 452 -3.50 -0.90 -3.35
CA PHE A 452 -4.76 -0.20 -3.19
C PHE A 452 -4.52 1.28 -2.93
N PRO A 453 -5.42 2.17 -3.40
CA PRO A 453 -5.22 3.60 -3.22
C PRO A 453 -5.34 4.01 -1.74
N GLY A 454 -4.56 5.01 -1.32
CA GLY A 454 -4.46 5.43 0.08
C GLY A 454 -3.61 4.52 0.98
N GLU A 455 -2.97 3.49 0.43
CA GLU A 455 -2.14 2.53 1.18
C GLU A 455 -1.05 3.21 2.01
N ALA A 456 -0.31 4.16 1.43
CA ALA A 456 0.78 4.81 2.13
C ALA A 456 0.35 5.50 3.44
N VAL A 457 -0.90 5.99 3.52
CA VAL A 457 -1.45 6.66 4.71
C VAL A 457 -2.13 5.68 5.65
N THR A 458 -2.84 4.68 5.12
CA THR A 458 -3.69 3.78 5.91
C THR A 458 -2.94 2.52 6.37
N MET A 459 -2.02 2.02 5.55
CA MET A 459 -1.22 0.80 5.78
C MET A 459 0.20 0.92 5.20
N PRO A 460 1.03 1.88 5.66
CA PRO A 460 2.37 2.09 5.10
C PRO A 460 3.19 0.80 5.13
N GLY A 461 3.60 0.33 3.95
CA GLY A 461 4.41 -0.87 3.75
C GLY A 461 3.70 -2.19 4.06
N ASN A 462 2.38 -2.21 4.15
CA ASN A 462 1.61 -3.42 4.42
C ASN A 462 0.52 -3.58 3.34
N PRO A 463 0.71 -4.49 2.37
CA PRO A 463 -0.29 -4.67 1.31
C PRO A 463 -1.58 -5.30 1.83
N LEU A 464 -2.68 -5.10 1.10
CA LEU A 464 -3.98 -5.71 1.41
C LEU A 464 -4.15 -7.01 0.62
N PHE A 465 -4.51 -8.10 1.29
CA PHE A 465 -4.85 -9.35 0.60
C PHE A 465 -6.31 -9.28 0.14
N ARG A 466 -6.55 -9.21 -1.18
CA ARG A 466 -7.88 -9.01 -1.77
C ARG A 466 -8.29 -10.19 -2.63
N PHE A 467 -9.26 -10.98 -2.16
CA PHE A 467 -9.90 -12.02 -2.96
C PHE A 467 -11.29 -11.56 -3.41
N ASP A 468 -11.34 -10.40 -4.07
CA ASP A 468 -12.60 -9.76 -4.44
C ASP A 468 -13.39 -10.62 -5.46
N PRO A 469 -14.74 -10.65 -5.39
CA PRO A 469 -15.57 -11.32 -6.38
C PRO A 469 -15.35 -10.73 -7.80
N ALA A 470 -15.36 -11.59 -8.82
CA ALA A 470 -15.17 -11.21 -10.22
C ALA A 470 -16.36 -10.46 -10.84
#